data_AF-A0A375GGG3-F1
#
_entry.id   AF-A0A375GGG3-F1
#
_cell.length_a   1.000
_cell.length_b   1.000
_cell.length_c   1.000
_cell.angle_alpha   90.00
_cell.angle_beta   90.00
_cell.angle_gamma   90.00
#
_symmetry.space_group_name_H-M   'P 1'
#
loop_
_entity.id
_entity.type
_entity.pdbx_description
1 polymer ?
#
loop_
_entity_poly.entity_id
_entity_poly.type
_entity_poly.pdbx_seq_one_letter_code
_entity_poly.pdbx_strand_id
1 'polypeptide(L)'
;MQTKTRNIFILGIMAGAAATLVACGGGGDDSPPPSQPSGTVSGKAVDFYLSGSTVTFLDCDNKTVLTNATGDFTFPAGCTKSALRVTGGTDIGTNQPFTGMLQAPAQDFREGVIQVVSPLTTLAVQLGSGQVAPLAAGLGLAGKDLGTLDPMQDAAALRAAVVVQQLVDHVAKTLTGLGAGGTLTPADTAAAASKAVASAVASAPGTADLTSTALVTNVVSSAVQNAQSGLPAGLQSDIGAVAANVAALAAPVITSQVTSVNTALEDVDLRSSPAGTLSALTESGSINVVTGSAQSTTTTALVQAVTTGGLTDASNTTGLAGLGDAVSTGNTAAILQAATGLGSAVDAGAINKVADAVRLRNSLVLSNLTINGANYPITDAISATGGTLGAIQVALTQDGDAFNGRPSQVRAGLSYTYGGNQVDVIIENVALTFNGPQLVDAVVPANTAYSFRISGNLSAAASLTNNAADSLFSSANGGSLNLPFTVFLGKLRSAGALSQAQVDALTPKATSSLPVTFATTTGAPGRDVRLGMLVNDGVAFAKTALVKTDAEMVVGDGLKTTVTLNP
;
A
#
# COMPACT_ATOMS: atom_id res chain seq x y z
N MET A 1 11.08 -8.68 -26.78
CA MET A 1 12.29 -9.01 -26.00
C MET A 1 12.33 -8.07 -24.80
N GLN A 2 11.94 -8.56 -23.63
CA GLN A 2 11.99 -7.80 -22.37
C GLN A 2 13.42 -7.80 -21.85
N THR A 3 14.09 -6.66 -21.87
CA THR A 3 15.34 -6.45 -21.14
C THR A 3 14.98 -6.32 -19.66
N LYS A 4 15.16 -7.40 -18.90
CA LYS A 4 15.17 -7.37 -17.43
C LYS A 4 16.37 -6.52 -17.01
N THR A 5 16.15 -5.24 -16.72
CA THR A 5 17.17 -4.37 -16.14
C THR A 5 17.43 -4.84 -14.70
N ARG A 6 18.49 -5.62 -14.52
CA ARG A 6 19.01 -6.04 -13.22
C ARG A 6 19.78 -4.88 -12.60
N ASN A 7 19.23 -4.26 -11.56
CA ASN A 7 20.02 -3.40 -10.67
C ASN A 7 20.52 -4.25 -9.50
N ILE A 8 21.81 -4.53 -9.50
CA ILE A 8 22.53 -5.25 -8.44
C ILE A 8 22.91 -4.20 -7.38
N PHE A 9 22.31 -4.28 -6.19
CA PHE A 9 22.65 -3.45 -5.03
C PHE A 9 23.57 -4.24 -4.08
N ILE A 10 24.76 -3.72 -3.80
CA ILE A 10 25.66 -4.21 -2.74
C ILE A 10 26.02 -3.00 -1.86
N LEU A 11 25.83 -3.15 -0.54
CA LEU A 11 26.11 -2.14 0.47
C LEU A 11 27.53 -2.29 1.05
N GLY A 12 28.26 -1.18 1.14
CA GLY A 12 29.47 -1.04 1.94
C GLY A 12 29.17 -0.80 3.43
N ILE A 13 30.14 -1.08 4.29
CA ILE A 13 30.06 -1.14 5.75
C ILE A 13 29.97 0.27 6.35
N MET A 14 28.86 0.59 7.03
CA MET A 14 28.81 1.70 7.99
C MET A 14 29.29 1.19 9.35
N ALA A 15 30.46 1.65 9.78
CA ALA A 15 30.99 1.37 11.11
C ALA A 15 30.13 2.11 12.16
N GLY A 16 29.33 1.36 12.90
CA GLY A 16 28.71 1.87 14.12
C GLY A 16 29.80 2.24 15.12
N ALA A 17 29.72 3.45 15.68
CA ALA A 17 30.65 3.89 16.71
C ALA A 17 30.54 2.96 17.93
N ALA A 18 31.56 2.14 18.13
CA ALA A 18 31.73 1.34 19.33
C ALA A 18 31.90 2.30 20.52
N ALA A 19 30.93 2.32 21.43
CA ALA A 19 31.12 2.91 22.74
C ALA A 19 32.11 2.01 23.51
N THR A 20 33.38 2.42 23.54
CA THR A 20 34.40 1.77 24.37
C THR A 20 34.10 2.05 25.84
N LEU A 21 33.44 1.10 26.53
CA LEU A 21 33.48 1.05 27.98
C LEU A 21 34.88 0.58 28.40
N VAL A 22 35.71 1.54 28.81
CA VAL A 22 36.92 1.26 29.58
C VAL A 22 36.49 0.90 31.00
N ALA A 23 36.47 -0.39 31.31
CA ALA A 23 36.43 -0.87 32.70
C ALA A 23 37.88 -1.17 33.12
N CYS A 24 38.45 -0.27 33.92
CA CYS A 24 39.70 -0.49 34.64
C CYS A 24 39.35 -0.90 36.08
N GLY A 25 39.88 -2.04 36.51
CA GLY A 25 39.73 -2.64 37.85
C GLY A 25 39.38 -4.13 37.70
N GLY A 26 40.23 -5.11 38.01
CA GLY A 26 41.31 -5.18 38.99
C GLY A 26 40.87 -6.09 40.12
N GLY A 27 41.29 -7.36 40.10
CA GLY A 27 41.06 -8.33 41.19
C GLY A 27 40.79 -9.73 40.64
N GLY A 28 41.76 -10.64 40.77
CA GLY A 28 41.62 -12.03 40.37
C GLY A 28 40.78 -12.83 41.37
N ASP A 29 39.92 -13.70 40.84
CA ASP A 29 39.35 -14.85 41.53
C ASP A 29 39.08 -15.93 40.47
N ASP A 30 39.64 -17.12 40.69
CA ASP A 30 39.43 -18.34 39.90
C ASP A 30 37.97 -18.80 40.04
N SER A 31 37.07 -18.21 39.25
CA SER A 31 35.73 -18.73 39.03
C SER A 31 35.71 -19.55 37.73
N PRO A 32 35.07 -20.73 37.72
CA PRO A 32 34.94 -21.54 36.50
C PRO A 32 34.27 -20.70 35.40
N PRO A 33 34.62 -20.92 34.11
CA PRO A 33 34.01 -20.17 33.01
C PRO A 33 32.49 -20.33 33.11
N PRO A 34 31.70 -19.24 32.98
CA PRO A 34 30.25 -19.34 33.03
C PRO A 34 29.81 -20.35 31.98
N SER A 35 29.05 -21.34 32.43
CA SER A 35 28.46 -22.37 31.57
C SER A 35 27.73 -21.69 30.42
N GLN A 36 28.25 -21.86 29.21
CA GLN A 36 27.66 -21.36 27.97
C GLN A 36 26.21 -21.88 27.91
N PRO A 37 25.20 -21.02 27.71
CA PRO A 37 23.82 -21.49 27.61
C PRO A 37 23.73 -22.53 26.48
N SER A 38 23.23 -23.72 26.81
CA SER A 38 23.10 -24.87 25.91
C SER A 38 21.95 -24.73 24.90
N GLY A 39 21.24 -23.60 24.90
CA GLY A 39 20.12 -23.32 24.01
C GLY A 39 20.58 -22.75 22.67
N THR A 40 20.07 -23.30 21.58
CA THR A 40 20.19 -22.70 20.24
C THR A 40 19.35 -21.42 20.17
N VAL A 41 19.99 -20.26 20.06
CA VAL A 41 19.29 -18.99 19.83
C VAL A 41 18.78 -18.98 18.39
N SER A 42 17.50 -18.69 18.21
CA SER A 42 16.85 -18.65 16.90
C SER A 42 16.37 -17.24 16.59
N GLY A 43 16.35 -16.90 15.32
CA GLY A 43 15.76 -15.67 14.84
C GLY A 43 14.96 -15.88 13.58
N LYS A 44 14.23 -14.83 13.19
CA LYS A 44 13.36 -14.82 12.02
C LYS A 44 13.45 -13.49 11.28
N ALA A 45 13.60 -13.54 9.95
CA ALA A 45 13.57 -12.37 9.10
C ALA A 45 12.17 -12.23 8.46
N VAL A 46 11.50 -11.10 8.68
CA VAL A 46 10.09 -10.91 8.33
C VAL A 46 9.86 -9.64 7.51
N ASP A 47 9.69 -9.84 6.21
CA ASP A 47 9.00 -8.95 5.26
C ASP A 47 8.18 -9.89 4.35
N PHE A 48 6.98 -10.25 4.81
CA PHE A 48 6.26 -11.49 4.48
C PHE A 48 7.06 -12.80 4.66
N TYR A 49 8.14 -12.75 5.44
CA TYR A 49 9.23 -13.72 5.51
C TYR A 49 10.20 -13.68 4.32
N LEU A 50 11.50 -13.72 4.66
CA LEU A 50 12.56 -13.64 3.69
C LEU A 50 13.30 -14.98 3.58
N SER A 51 13.24 -15.62 2.41
CA SER A 51 13.86 -16.91 2.13
C SER A 51 15.23 -16.77 1.46
N GLY A 52 16.23 -17.50 1.94
CA GLY A 52 17.59 -17.49 1.39
C GLY A 52 18.35 -16.16 1.59
N SER A 53 17.93 -15.35 2.55
CA SER A 53 18.55 -14.07 2.87
C SER A 53 19.78 -14.26 3.74
N THR A 54 20.77 -13.40 3.54
CA THR A 54 21.99 -13.40 4.37
C THR A 54 21.74 -12.60 5.64
N VAL A 55 21.87 -13.26 6.80
CA VAL A 55 21.85 -12.63 8.12
C VAL A 55 23.29 -12.44 8.58
N THR A 56 23.71 -11.18 8.78
CA THR A 56 25.02 -10.81 9.34
C THR A 56 24.89 -10.48 10.83
N PHE A 57 25.76 -11.07 11.64
CA PHE A 57 25.90 -10.80 13.07
C PHE A 57 26.98 -9.73 13.28
N LEU A 58 26.55 -8.47 13.39
CA LEU A 58 27.44 -7.30 13.35
C LEU A 58 28.42 -7.24 14.53
N ASP A 59 28.01 -7.75 15.71
CA ASP A 59 28.83 -7.78 16.92
C ASP A 59 29.54 -9.13 17.13
N CYS A 60 29.53 -9.99 16.11
CA CYS A 60 30.13 -11.33 16.16
C CYS A 60 30.99 -11.59 14.92
N ASP A 61 32.04 -10.77 14.75
CA ASP A 61 33.00 -10.84 13.62
C ASP A 61 32.34 -10.83 12.23
N ASN A 62 31.16 -10.23 12.10
CA ASN A 62 30.34 -10.27 10.89
C ASN A 62 30.08 -11.69 10.37
N LYS A 63 29.99 -12.69 11.25
CA LYS A 63 29.57 -14.03 10.85
C LYS A 63 28.22 -13.97 10.14
N THR A 64 28.00 -14.90 9.22
CA THR A 64 26.78 -14.94 8.41
C THR A 64 26.11 -16.31 8.45
N VAL A 65 24.77 -16.29 8.38
CA VAL A 65 23.95 -17.48 8.11
C VAL A 65 22.92 -17.14 7.02
N LEU A 66 22.25 -18.16 6.49
CA LEU A 66 21.13 -17.99 5.58
C LEU A 66 19.81 -18.28 6.28
N THR A 67 18.77 -17.55 5.92
CA THR A 67 17.40 -17.90 6.29
C THR A 67 16.90 -19.10 5.49
N ASN A 68 16.05 -19.92 6.10
CA ASN A 68 15.36 -21.01 5.42
C ASN A 68 14.10 -20.53 4.68
N ALA A 69 13.30 -21.47 4.16
CA ALA A 69 12.07 -21.16 3.40
C ALA A 69 10.98 -20.41 4.18
N THR A 70 11.05 -20.39 5.51
CA THR A 70 10.08 -19.74 6.41
C THR A 70 10.70 -18.53 7.14
N GLY A 71 11.85 -18.06 6.66
CA GLY A 71 12.56 -16.91 7.21
C GLY A 71 13.34 -17.18 8.49
N ASP A 72 13.36 -18.41 8.99
CA ASP A 72 14.06 -18.79 10.21
C ASP A 72 15.57 -18.92 9.99
N PHE A 73 16.34 -18.60 11.03
CA PHE A 73 17.78 -18.83 11.09
C PHE A 73 18.23 -19.14 12.52
N THR A 74 19.39 -19.77 12.65
CA THR A 74 20.00 -20.10 13.94
C THR A 74 21.27 -19.29 14.13
N PHE A 75 21.51 -18.83 15.36
CA PHE A 75 22.69 -18.05 15.69
C PHE A 75 23.93 -18.95 15.66
N PRO A 76 25.06 -18.49 15.08
CA PRO A 76 26.32 -19.20 15.18
C PRO A 76 26.77 -19.35 16.63
N ALA A 77 27.54 -20.41 16.91
CA ALA A 77 28.13 -20.62 18.23
C ALA A 77 28.94 -19.39 18.67
N GLY A 78 28.69 -18.96 19.91
CA GLY A 78 29.33 -17.79 20.52
C GLY A 78 28.73 -16.43 20.13
N CYS A 79 27.71 -16.38 19.28
CA CYS A 79 27.07 -15.12 18.84
C CYS A 79 25.74 -14.82 19.54
N THR A 80 25.52 -15.31 20.76
CA THR A 80 24.20 -15.31 21.45
C THR A 80 23.63 -13.91 21.74
N LYS A 81 24.42 -12.85 21.53
CA LYS A 81 24.01 -11.45 21.56
C LYS A 81 24.71 -10.71 20.42
N SER A 82 23.95 -10.23 19.45
CA SER A 82 24.47 -9.43 18.35
C SER A 82 23.36 -8.62 17.71
N ALA A 83 23.66 -7.39 17.29
CA ALA A 83 22.87 -6.68 16.30
C ALA A 83 22.89 -7.46 15.00
N LEU A 84 21.76 -7.44 14.30
CA LEU A 84 21.53 -8.25 13.11
C LEU A 84 21.29 -7.36 11.91
N ARG A 85 21.75 -7.82 10.75
CA ARG A 85 21.47 -7.22 9.45
C ARG A 85 21.07 -8.31 8.47
N VAL A 86 19.95 -8.13 7.76
CA VAL A 86 19.46 -9.05 6.75
C VAL A 86 19.43 -8.38 5.38
N THR A 87 19.98 -9.05 4.38
CA THR A 87 20.03 -8.57 2.97
C THR A 87 19.87 -9.73 1.98
N GLY A 88 19.38 -9.43 0.78
CA GLY A 88 19.23 -10.41 -0.30
C GLY A 88 18.13 -11.43 -0.03
N GLY A 89 18.09 -12.50 -0.83
CA GLY A 89 17.04 -13.52 -0.76
C GLY A 89 15.77 -13.11 -1.51
N THR A 90 14.67 -13.78 -1.19
CA THR A 90 13.35 -13.61 -1.81
C THR A 90 12.32 -13.35 -0.73
N ASP A 91 11.55 -12.27 -0.88
CA ASP A 91 10.32 -12.07 -0.13
C ASP A 91 9.29 -13.09 -0.62
N ILE A 92 8.86 -14.00 0.25
CA ILE A 92 7.95 -15.08 -0.15
C ILE A 92 6.52 -14.59 -0.41
N GLY A 93 6.14 -13.42 0.12
CA GLY A 93 4.84 -12.82 -0.07
C GLY A 93 4.67 -12.22 -1.46
N THR A 94 5.67 -11.47 -1.91
CA THR A 94 5.66 -10.84 -3.24
C THR A 94 6.31 -11.71 -4.32
N ASN A 95 7.03 -12.77 -3.92
CA ASN A 95 7.88 -13.59 -4.79
C ASN A 95 8.91 -12.75 -5.58
N GLN A 96 9.34 -11.63 -5.01
CA GLN A 96 10.35 -10.74 -5.58
C GLN A 96 11.68 -10.87 -4.83
N PRO A 97 12.81 -10.60 -5.50
CA PRO A 97 14.08 -10.45 -4.81
C PRO A 97 14.00 -9.35 -3.75
N PHE A 98 14.44 -9.65 -2.53
CA PHE A 98 14.56 -8.64 -1.48
C PHE A 98 15.83 -7.81 -1.71
N THR A 99 15.65 -6.57 -2.18
CA THR A 99 16.75 -5.64 -2.48
C THR A 99 17.05 -4.66 -1.35
N GLY A 100 16.27 -4.70 -0.27
CA GLY A 100 16.41 -3.82 0.88
C GLY A 100 17.42 -4.32 1.91
N MET A 101 17.33 -3.71 3.10
CA MET A 101 18.04 -4.13 4.30
C MET A 101 17.07 -4.09 5.48
N LEU A 102 17.05 -5.16 6.27
CA LEU A 102 16.42 -5.15 7.59
C LEU A 102 17.49 -5.20 8.67
N GLN A 103 17.21 -4.56 9.81
CA GLN A 103 18.10 -4.53 10.96
C GLN A 103 17.34 -4.82 12.25
N ALA A 104 18.05 -5.37 13.24
CA ALA A 104 17.55 -5.51 14.60
C ALA A 104 18.66 -5.18 15.61
N PRO A 105 18.33 -4.56 16.75
CA PRO A 105 19.30 -4.28 17.79
C PRO A 105 19.79 -5.58 18.44
N ALA A 106 20.96 -5.54 19.09
CA ALA A 106 21.40 -6.65 19.91
C ALA A 106 20.41 -6.88 21.07
N GLN A 107 20.05 -8.15 21.31
CA GLN A 107 19.20 -8.55 22.42
C GLN A 107 19.90 -9.58 23.28
N ASP A 108 19.64 -9.55 24.59
CA ASP A 108 20.10 -10.59 25.49
C ASP A 108 19.36 -11.89 25.21
N PHE A 109 20.08 -13.01 25.21
CA PHE A 109 19.49 -14.33 25.03
C PHE A 109 18.42 -14.60 26.08
N ARG A 110 17.26 -15.06 25.62
CA ARG A 110 16.18 -15.60 26.45
C ARG A 110 15.73 -16.91 25.84
N GLU A 111 15.74 -17.97 26.64
CA GLU A 111 15.32 -19.29 26.20
C GLU A 111 13.87 -19.25 25.68
N GLY A 112 13.62 -19.88 24.53
CA GLY A 112 12.30 -19.91 23.89
C GLY A 112 11.87 -18.61 23.20
N VAL A 113 12.69 -17.56 23.21
CA VAL A 113 12.39 -16.29 22.52
C VAL A 113 13.03 -16.26 21.15
N ILE A 114 12.24 -15.91 20.13
CA ILE A 114 12.69 -15.73 18.75
C ILE A 114 12.96 -14.24 18.54
N GLN A 115 14.20 -13.90 18.17
CA GLN A 115 14.52 -12.53 17.77
C GLN A 115 14.01 -12.28 16.35
N VAL A 116 13.25 -11.21 16.17
CA VAL A 116 12.67 -10.82 14.88
C VAL A 116 13.49 -9.73 14.23
N VAL A 117 13.74 -9.86 12.93
CA VAL A 117 14.33 -8.83 12.07
C VAL A 117 13.27 -8.41 11.04
N SER A 118 12.71 -7.21 11.19
CA SER A 118 11.58 -6.72 10.41
C SER A 118 11.74 -5.23 10.06
N PRO A 119 10.85 -4.66 9.21
CA PRO A 119 10.81 -3.21 9.01
C PRO A 119 10.65 -2.43 10.33
N LEU A 120 9.92 -2.99 11.31
CA LEU A 120 9.70 -2.36 12.61
C LEU A 120 10.98 -2.29 13.45
N THR A 121 11.73 -3.39 13.53
CA THR A 121 13.03 -3.39 14.24
C THR A 121 14.06 -2.53 13.53
N THR A 122 13.95 -2.40 12.20
CA THR A 122 14.83 -1.53 11.41
C THR A 122 14.64 -0.06 11.79
N LEU A 123 13.40 0.40 11.95
CA LEU A 123 13.12 1.74 12.49
C LEU A 123 13.64 1.91 13.92
N ALA A 124 13.49 0.89 14.77
CA ALA A 124 13.99 0.93 16.14
C ALA A 124 15.52 1.12 16.20
N VAL A 125 16.26 0.48 15.28
CA VAL A 125 17.72 0.67 15.15
C VAL A 125 18.08 2.12 14.80
N GLN A 126 17.28 2.80 13.97
CA GLN A 126 17.57 4.19 13.57
C GLN A 126 17.47 5.20 14.73
N LEU A 127 16.66 4.91 15.75
CA LEU A 127 16.43 5.82 16.88
C LEU A 127 17.24 5.47 18.13
N GLY A 128 17.66 4.21 18.26
CA GLY A 128 18.27 3.69 19.48
C GLY A 128 17.25 3.32 20.57
N SER A 129 17.72 2.69 21.64
CA SER A 129 16.88 2.03 22.65
C SER A 129 15.92 2.97 23.41
N GLY A 130 16.27 4.24 23.60
CA GLY A 130 15.46 5.21 24.33
C GLY A 130 14.15 5.64 23.64
N GLN A 131 13.97 5.28 22.36
CA GLN A 131 12.83 5.73 21.54
C GLN A 131 11.94 4.57 21.06
N VAL A 132 12.19 3.33 21.50
CA VAL A 132 11.42 2.16 21.07
C VAL A 132 9.96 2.25 21.53
N ALA A 133 9.69 2.71 22.75
CA ALA A 133 8.33 2.85 23.26
C ALA A 133 7.52 3.95 22.55
N PRO A 134 8.05 5.19 22.36
CA PRO A 134 7.42 6.18 21.49
C PRO A 134 7.19 5.70 20.06
N LEU A 135 8.16 4.99 19.46
CA LEU A 135 8.00 4.39 18.14
C LEU A 135 6.86 3.38 18.11
N ALA A 136 6.81 2.45 19.06
CA ALA A 136 5.73 1.46 19.15
C ALA A 136 4.36 2.14 19.33
N ALA A 137 4.26 3.18 20.16
CA ALA A 137 3.03 3.96 20.31
C ALA A 137 2.64 4.67 19.01
N GLY A 138 3.59 5.31 18.33
CA GLY A 138 3.42 5.93 17.02
C GLY A 138 2.93 4.95 15.95
N LEU A 139 3.32 3.68 16.03
CA LEU A 139 2.87 2.64 15.11
C LEU A 139 1.52 2.01 15.51
N GLY A 140 0.90 2.43 16.61
CA GLY A 140 -0.30 1.79 17.15
C GLY A 140 -0.04 0.41 17.77
N LEU A 141 1.20 0.13 18.15
CA LEU A 141 1.69 -1.13 18.74
C LEU A 141 2.13 -0.95 20.20
N ALA A 142 1.56 0.04 20.90
CA ALA A 142 1.90 0.32 22.29
C ALA A 142 1.78 -0.95 23.17
N GLY A 143 2.79 -1.18 24.01
CA GLY A 143 2.86 -2.35 24.88
C GLY A 143 3.36 -3.64 24.22
N LYS A 144 3.60 -3.65 22.91
CA LYS A 144 4.22 -4.81 22.21
C LYS A 144 5.74 -4.66 22.15
N ASP A 145 6.45 -5.78 22.27
CA ASP A 145 7.90 -5.83 22.10
C ASP A 145 8.27 -5.98 20.62
N LEU A 146 8.69 -4.89 19.99
CA LEU A 146 9.02 -4.88 18.56
C LEU A 146 10.15 -5.84 18.19
N GLY A 147 11.05 -6.19 19.13
CA GLY A 147 12.19 -7.07 18.85
C GLY A 147 11.84 -8.56 18.77
N THR A 148 10.65 -8.93 19.23
CA THR A 148 10.15 -10.33 19.24
C THR A 148 8.79 -10.47 18.55
N LEU A 149 8.13 -9.35 18.23
CA LEU A 149 6.86 -9.31 17.51
C LEU A 149 7.04 -9.71 16.05
N ASP A 150 6.50 -10.86 15.67
CA ASP A 150 6.41 -11.31 14.28
C ASP A 150 5.22 -10.64 13.58
N PRO A 151 5.43 -9.75 12.58
CA PRO A 151 4.35 -9.11 11.84
C PRO A 151 3.36 -10.10 11.21
N MET A 152 3.79 -11.29 10.78
CA MET A 152 2.90 -12.27 10.12
C MET A 152 1.93 -12.97 11.07
N GLN A 153 2.04 -12.73 12.37
CA GLN A 153 1.19 -13.29 13.41
C GLN A 153 0.32 -12.24 14.11
N ASP A 154 0.41 -10.97 13.71
CA ASP A 154 -0.34 -9.87 14.30
C ASP A 154 -0.78 -8.87 13.23
N ALA A 155 -2.08 -8.73 13.01
CA ALA A 155 -2.62 -7.97 11.87
C ALA A 155 -2.21 -6.49 11.90
N ALA A 156 -2.20 -5.89 13.10
CA ALA A 156 -1.77 -4.52 13.28
C ALA A 156 -0.27 -4.37 13.01
N ALA A 157 0.55 -5.32 13.46
CA ALA A 157 1.98 -5.34 13.20
C ALA A 157 2.29 -5.58 11.70
N LEU A 158 1.56 -6.48 11.02
CA LEU A 158 1.70 -6.70 9.58
C LEU A 158 1.43 -5.41 8.81
N ARG A 159 0.29 -4.78 9.07
CA ARG A 159 -0.11 -3.53 8.43
C ARG A 159 0.94 -2.45 8.69
N ALA A 160 1.34 -2.24 9.95
CA ALA A 160 2.36 -1.25 10.30
C ALA A 160 3.69 -1.54 9.58
N ALA A 161 4.17 -2.79 9.59
CA ALA A 161 5.44 -3.17 8.98
C ALA A 161 5.45 -2.92 7.47
N VAL A 162 4.40 -3.34 6.76
CA VAL A 162 4.31 -3.19 5.31
C VAL A 162 4.11 -1.73 4.91
N VAL A 163 3.22 -0.99 5.58
CA VAL A 163 2.99 0.44 5.28
C VAL A 163 4.25 1.28 5.53
N VAL A 164 4.97 1.02 6.63
CA VAL A 164 6.28 1.64 6.90
C VAL A 164 7.28 1.30 5.80
N GLN A 165 7.38 0.02 5.42
CA GLN A 165 8.33 -0.42 4.41
C GLN A 165 8.09 0.29 3.06
N GLN A 166 6.82 0.45 2.67
CA GLN A 166 6.45 1.17 1.45
C GLN A 166 6.78 2.66 1.54
N LEU A 167 6.51 3.30 2.68
CA LEU A 167 6.88 4.71 2.89
C LEU A 167 8.41 4.90 2.81
N VAL A 168 9.19 4.07 3.50
CA VAL A 168 10.66 4.10 3.45
C VAL A 168 11.16 3.90 2.03
N ASP A 169 10.66 2.90 1.32
CA ASP A 169 11.06 2.56 -0.05
C ASP A 169 10.80 3.72 -1.02
N HIS A 170 9.61 4.31 -0.98
CA HIS A 170 9.26 5.46 -1.83
C HIS A 170 10.09 6.71 -1.54
N VAL A 171 10.41 6.97 -0.26
CA VAL A 171 11.30 8.06 0.12
C VAL A 171 12.73 7.77 -0.34
N ALA A 172 13.22 6.55 -0.22
CA ALA A 172 14.54 6.15 -0.73
C ALA A 172 14.63 6.27 -2.26
N LYS A 173 13.56 5.91 -2.99
CA LYS A 173 13.45 6.13 -4.45
C LYS A 173 13.44 7.62 -4.83
N THR A 174 12.80 8.45 -4.02
CA THR A 174 12.82 9.91 -4.18
C THR A 174 14.26 10.43 -4.03
N LEU A 175 14.98 9.99 -2.99
CA LEU A 175 16.38 10.34 -2.79
C LEU A 175 17.31 9.78 -3.88
N THR A 176 17.01 8.60 -4.42
CA THR A 176 17.73 8.04 -5.57
C THR A 176 17.58 8.93 -6.81
N GLY A 177 16.38 9.46 -7.04
CA GLY A 177 16.15 10.45 -8.11
C GLY A 177 16.93 11.74 -7.88
N LEU A 178 16.87 12.28 -6.66
CA LEU A 178 17.54 13.53 -6.26
C LEU A 178 19.07 13.42 -6.28
N GLY A 179 19.60 12.27 -5.88
CA GLY A 179 21.04 12.00 -5.76
C GLY A 179 21.73 11.69 -7.08
N ALA A 180 21.03 11.73 -8.22
CA ALA A 180 21.63 11.48 -9.52
C ALA A 180 22.79 12.47 -9.79
N GLY A 181 24.00 11.93 -10.01
CA GLY A 181 25.22 12.72 -10.15
C GLY A 181 25.91 13.11 -8.84
N GLY A 182 25.42 12.63 -7.69
CA GLY A 182 26.06 12.74 -6.37
C GLY A 182 26.80 11.46 -5.97
N THR A 183 27.00 11.29 -4.66
CA THR A 183 27.70 10.14 -4.06
C THR A 183 26.79 9.28 -3.17
N LEU A 184 25.50 9.59 -3.08
CA LEU A 184 24.55 8.77 -2.34
C LEU A 184 24.55 7.35 -2.89
N THR A 185 24.88 6.40 -2.01
CA THR A 185 24.66 5.00 -2.29
C THR A 185 23.21 4.63 -1.93
N PRO A 186 22.73 3.49 -2.45
CA PRO A 186 21.54 2.84 -1.92
C PRO A 186 21.39 2.81 -0.40
N ALA A 187 22.50 2.53 0.28
CA ALA A 187 22.59 2.49 1.73
C ALA A 187 22.14 3.80 2.35
N ASP A 188 22.72 4.88 1.82
CA ASP A 188 22.57 6.21 2.35
C ASP A 188 21.12 6.67 2.15
N THR A 189 20.53 6.36 0.99
CA THR A 189 19.11 6.67 0.72
C THR A 189 18.17 5.91 1.65
N ALA A 190 18.40 4.61 1.88
CA ALA A 190 17.56 3.80 2.76
C ALA A 190 17.71 4.24 4.21
N ALA A 191 18.93 4.48 4.69
CA ALA A 191 19.19 4.96 6.05
C ALA A 191 18.58 6.35 6.29
N ALA A 192 18.75 7.29 5.35
CA ALA A 192 18.16 8.62 5.46
C ALA A 192 16.62 8.58 5.48
N ALA A 193 16.02 7.73 4.65
CA ALA A 193 14.57 7.49 4.61
C ALA A 193 14.06 6.84 5.90
N SER A 194 14.66 5.73 6.34
CA SER A 194 14.28 5.03 7.57
C SER A 194 14.42 5.92 8.80
N LYS A 195 15.49 6.71 8.89
CA LYS A 195 15.68 7.66 9.99
C LYS A 195 14.58 8.72 10.01
N ALA A 196 14.24 9.30 8.84
CA ALA A 196 13.18 10.30 8.74
C ALA A 196 11.81 9.73 9.12
N VAL A 197 11.46 8.53 8.64
CA VAL A 197 10.22 7.84 9.01
C VAL A 197 10.19 7.55 10.50
N ALA A 198 11.25 6.94 11.04
CA ALA A 198 11.31 6.58 12.46
C ALA A 198 11.15 7.81 13.36
N SER A 199 11.84 8.93 13.04
CA SER A 199 11.73 10.17 13.82
C SER A 199 10.33 10.79 13.74
N ALA A 200 9.72 10.81 12.56
CA ALA A 200 8.36 11.34 12.39
C ALA A 200 7.32 10.53 13.16
N VAL A 201 7.42 9.20 13.12
CA VAL A 201 6.50 8.29 13.82
C VAL A 201 6.69 8.36 15.34
N ALA A 202 7.93 8.31 15.83
CA ALA A 202 8.20 8.37 17.27
C ALA A 202 7.85 9.73 17.90
N SER A 203 7.81 10.80 17.10
CA SER A 203 7.43 12.14 17.55
C SER A 203 5.93 12.44 17.42
N ALA A 204 5.15 11.52 16.85
CA ALA A 204 3.72 11.73 16.66
C ALA A 204 2.97 11.69 18.01
N PRO A 205 1.99 12.59 18.23
CA PRO A 205 1.12 12.51 19.40
C PRO A 205 0.15 11.34 19.23
N GLY A 206 0.45 10.20 19.87
CA GLY A 206 -0.35 8.97 19.73
C GLY A 206 0.02 8.18 18.47
N THR A 207 -0.95 7.50 17.86
CA THR A 207 -0.72 6.75 16.62
C THR A 207 -0.53 7.70 15.44
N ALA A 208 0.60 7.59 14.74
CA ALA A 208 0.90 8.32 13.54
C ALA A 208 -0.01 7.90 12.39
N ASP A 209 -0.61 8.87 11.70
CA ASP A 209 -1.28 8.63 10.44
C ASP A 209 -0.24 8.61 9.30
N LEU A 210 0.23 7.41 8.96
CA LEU A 210 1.20 7.19 7.89
C LEU A 210 0.66 7.55 6.49
N THR A 211 -0.65 7.77 6.36
CA THR A 211 -1.30 8.20 5.12
C THR A 211 -1.48 9.72 5.04
N SER A 212 -1.17 10.46 6.09
CA SER A 212 -1.27 11.91 6.10
C SER A 212 -0.24 12.56 5.18
N THR A 213 -0.70 13.37 4.22
CA THR A 213 0.19 14.18 3.36
C THR A 213 1.13 15.06 4.17
N ALA A 214 0.69 15.58 5.32
CA ALA A 214 1.54 16.40 6.19
C ALA A 214 2.70 15.59 6.79
N LEU A 215 2.43 14.38 7.28
CA LEU A 215 3.47 13.48 7.80
C LEU A 215 4.44 13.09 6.68
N VAL A 216 3.93 12.68 5.52
CA VAL A 216 4.77 12.28 4.37
C VAL A 216 5.64 13.44 3.88
N THR A 217 5.10 14.66 3.82
CA THR A 217 5.86 15.87 3.48
C THR A 217 7.03 16.09 4.45
N ASN A 218 6.77 15.96 5.76
CA ASN A 218 7.81 16.10 6.79
C ASN A 218 8.88 15.00 6.68
N VAL A 219 8.47 13.77 6.39
CA VAL A 219 9.39 12.63 6.18
C VAL A 219 10.29 12.88 4.97
N VAL A 220 9.73 13.26 3.82
CA VAL A 220 10.52 13.52 2.61
C VAL A 220 11.51 14.67 2.84
N SER A 221 11.04 15.78 3.42
CA SER A 221 11.88 16.93 3.73
C SER A 221 13.05 16.56 4.66
N SER A 222 12.76 15.82 5.75
CA SER A 222 13.78 15.36 6.70
C SER A 222 14.76 14.37 6.06
N ALA A 223 14.28 13.50 5.17
CA ALA A 223 15.11 12.53 4.46
C ALA A 223 16.10 13.22 3.51
N VAL A 224 15.66 14.27 2.80
CA VAL A 224 16.52 15.09 1.95
C VAL A 224 17.63 15.76 2.77
N GLN A 225 17.29 16.32 3.93
CA GLN A 225 18.26 16.91 4.85
C GLN A 225 19.25 15.88 5.41
N ASN A 226 18.76 14.70 5.81
CA ASN A 226 19.61 13.59 6.27
C ASN A 226 20.60 13.12 5.18
N ALA A 227 20.24 13.27 3.91
CA ALA A 227 21.05 12.83 2.77
C ALA A 227 21.94 13.94 2.17
N GLN A 228 21.91 15.16 2.72
CA GLN A 228 22.53 16.36 2.13
C GLN A 228 23.98 16.15 1.67
N SER A 229 24.81 15.51 2.49
CA SER A 229 26.25 15.34 2.21
C SER A 229 26.55 14.51 0.96
N GLY A 230 25.64 13.64 0.54
CA GLY A 230 25.79 12.81 -0.65
C GLY A 230 25.13 13.37 -1.91
N LEU A 231 24.38 14.47 -1.80
CA LEU A 231 23.71 15.09 -2.95
C LEU A 231 24.69 15.81 -3.88
N PRO A 232 24.34 16.04 -5.16
CA PRO A 232 25.09 16.94 -6.03
C PRO A 232 25.36 18.31 -5.37
N ALA A 233 26.58 18.84 -5.52
CA ALA A 233 27.02 20.06 -4.83
C ALA A 233 26.08 21.27 -5.03
N GLY A 234 25.50 21.42 -6.22
CA GLY A 234 24.56 22.50 -6.53
C GLY A 234 23.22 22.43 -5.79
N LEU A 235 22.90 21.31 -5.13
CA LEU A 235 21.72 21.17 -4.27
C LEU A 235 22.04 21.39 -2.79
N GLN A 236 23.31 21.25 -2.39
CA GLN A 236 23.70 21.26 -0.97
C GLN A 236 23.61 22.66 -0.34
N SER A 237 23.88 23.72 -1.12
CA SER A 237 23.87 25.11 -0.65
C SER A 237 22.47 25.58 -0.23
N ASP A 238 21.44 25.10 -0.92
CA ASP A 238 20.06 25.54 -0.77
C ASP A 238 19.16 24.42 -0.25
N ILE A 239 19.71 23.55 0.61
CA ILE A 239 19.07 22.32 1.05
C ILE A 239 17.67 22.54 1.65
N GLY A 240 17.42 23.70 2.26
CA GLY A 240 16.09 24.07 2.77
C GLY A 240 15.04 24.20 1.67
N ALA A 241 15.38 24.88 0.58
CA ALA A 241 14.49 25.01 -0.59
C ALA A 241 14.34 23.67 -1.31
N VAL A 242 15.45 22.93 -1.48
CA VAL A 242 15.43 21.59 -2.09
C VAL A 242 14.53 20.64 -1.31
N ALA A 243 14.66 20.59 0.02
CA ALA A 243 13.83 19.74 0.87
C ALA A 243 12.33 20.09 0.76
N ALA A 244 11.99 21.39 0.76
CA ALA A 244 10.61 21.85 0.59
C ALA A 244 10.05 21.50 -0.79
N ASN A 245 10.80 21.77 -1.86
CA ASN A 245 10.40 21.52 -3.24
C ASN A 245 10.27 20.02 -3.56
N VAL A 246 11.21 19.20 -3.11
CA VAL A 246 11.15 17.73 -3.28
C VAL A 246 9.99 17.14 -2.48
N ALA A 247 9.75 17.64 -1.25
CA ALA A 247 8.61 17.21 -0.45
C ALA A 247 7.28 17.58 -1.12
N ALA A 248 7.13 18.81 -1.60
CA ALA A 248 5.96 19.26 -2.34
C ALA A 248 5.70 18.40 -3.59
N LEU A 249 6.75 18.07 -4.34
CA LEU A 249 6.66 17.28 -5.57
C LEU A 249 6.33 15.79 -5.31
N ALA A 250 7.02 15.16 -4.36
CA ALA A 250 6.97 13.71 -4.18
C ALA A 250 5.87 13.27 -3.21
N ALA A 251 5.57 14.06 -2.17
CA ALA A 251 4.66 13.65 -1.11
C ALA A 251 3.26 13.24 -1.63
N PRO A 252 2.62 13.93 -2.60
CA PRO A 252 1.33 13.49 -3.13
C PRO A 252 1.36 12.08 -3.73
N VAL A 253 2.41 11.77 -4.49
CA VAL A 253 2.60 10.45 -5.12
C VAL A 253 2.85 9.39 -4.05
N ILE A 254 3.72 9.68 -3.08
CA ILE A 254 4.04 8.75 -1.99
C ILE A 254 2.80 8.49 -1.12
N THR A 255 2.08 9.54 -0.73
CA THR A 255 0.84 9.45 0.03
C THR A 255 -0.17 8.57 -0.70
N SER A 256 -0.39 8.78 -2.01
CA SER A 256 -1.29 7.94 -2.80
C SER A 256 -0.92 6.45 -2.72
N GLN A 257 0.36 6.11 -2.92
CA GLN A 257 0.84 4.72 -2.85
C GLN A 257 0.70 4.11 -1.44
N VAL A 258 1.07 4.87 -0.41
CA VAL A 258 1.00 4.43 0.99
C VAL A 258 -0.47 4.27 1.43
N THR A 259 -1.36 5.16 1.02
CA THR A 259 -2.81 5.04 1.25
C THR A 259 -3.36 3.79 0.58
N SER A 260 -3.00 3.52 -0.67
CA SER A 260 -3.42 2.30 -1.39
C SER A 260 -3.02 1.04 -0.63
N VAL A 261 -1.76 0.95 -0.18
CA VAL A 261 -1.28 -0.20 0.60
C VAL A 261 -1.96 -0.28 1.97
N ASN A 262 -2.14 0.86 2.65
CA ASN A 262 -2.80 0.91 3.94
C ASN A 262 -4.26 0.44 3.87
N THR A 263 -4.99 0.81 2.82
CA THR A 263 -6.35 0.31 2.55
C THR A 263 -6.33 -1.18 2.19
N ALA A 264 -5.36 -1.64 1.40
CA ALA A 264 -5.25 -3.04 1.01
C ALA A 264 -5.02 -4.00 2.21
N LEU A 265 -4.52 -3.46 3.33
CA LEU A 265 -4.20 -4.20 4.55
C LEU A 265 -5.08 -3.76 5.74
N GLU A 266 -6.19 -3.06 5.51
CA GLU A 266 -7.04 -2.55 6.59
C GLU A 266 -7.73 -3.68 7.37
N ASP A 267 -8.17 -4.73 6.68
CA ASP A 267 -8.92 -5.85 7.24
C ASP A 267 -8.24 -7.22 7.04
N VAL A 268 -6.91 -7.28 7.22
CA VAL A 268 -6.12 -8.52 7.10
C VAL A 268 -6.78 -9.66 7.88
N ASP A 269 -7.01 -10.77 7.20
CA ASP A 269 -7.47 -12.01 7.80
C ASP A 269 -6.28 -12.91 8.15
N LEU A 270 -5.85 -12.88 9.42
CA LEU A 270 -4.83 -13.81 9.90
C LEU A 270 -5.41 -15.22 9.95
N ARG A 271 -4.86 -16.10 9.12
CA ARG A 271 -5.21 -17.52 9.16
C ARG A 271 -4.38 -18.25 10.20
N SER A 272 -4.71 -19.52 10.45
CA SER A 272 -4.01 -20.39 11.39
C SER A 272 -2.53 -20.65 11.05
N SER A 273 -2.07 -20.22 9.88
CA SER A 273 -0.67 -20.24 9.48
C SER A 273 -0.32 -19.02 8.64
N PRO A 274 0.95 -18.56 8.65
CA PRO A 274 1.41 -17.48 7.77
C PRO A 274 1.19 -17.75 6.28
N ALA A 275 1.33 -19.01 5.84
CA ALA A 275 1.03 -19.41 4.46
C ALA A 275 -0.46 -19.23 4.12
N GLY A 276 -1.35 -19.56 5.06
CA GLY A 276 -2.78 -19.29 4.92
C GLY A 276 -3.09 -17.79 4.85
N THR A 277 -2.45 -16.97 5.70
CA THR A 277 -2.59 -15.51 5.67
C THR A 277 -2.16 -14.95 4.32
N LEU A 278 -1.02 -15.42 3.78
CA LEU A 278 -0.54 -15.00 2.47
C LEU A 278 -1.47 -15.43 1.33
N SER A 279 -2.04 -16.64 1.39
CA SER A 279 -3.05 -17.09 0.42
C SER A 279 -4.24 -16.14 0.41
N ALA A 280 -4.76 -15.80 1.59
CA ALA A 280 -5.90 -14.88 1.73
C ALA A 280 -5.60 -13.47 1.19
N LEU A 281 -4.40 -12.94 1.44
CA LEU A 281 -3.96 -11.64 0.90
C LEU A 281 -3.73 -11.68 -0.62
N THR A 282 -3.39 -12.84 -1.17
CA THR A 282 -3.23 -13.03 -2.61
C THR A 282 -4.59 -13.13 -3.29
N GLU A 283 -5.50 -13.94 -2.75
CA GLU A 283 -6.86 -14.13 -3.23
C GLU A 283 -7.69 -12.83 -3.16
N SER A 284 -7.45 -12.01 -2.14
CA SER A 284 -8.10 -10.70 -2.03
C SER A 284 -7.60 -9.67 -3.02
N GLY A 285 -6.37 -9.83 -3.55
CA GLY A 285 -5.68 -8.84 -4.37
C GLY A 285 -4.77 -7.88 -3.60
N SER A 286 -4.69 -7.98 -2.27
CA SER A 286 -3.88 -7.10 -1.42
C SER A 286 -2.39 -7.13 -1.77
N ILE A 287 -1.82 -8.32 -2.04
CA ILE A 287 -0.40 -8.47 -2.42
C ILE A 287 -0.07 -7.75 -3.72
N ASN A 288 -1.02 -7.62 -4.65
CA ASN A 288 -0.79 -6.93 -5.92
C ASN A 288 -0.68 -5.42 -5.74
N VAL A 289 -1.47 -4.85 -4.82
CA VAL A 289 -1.35 -3.44 -4.44
C VAL A 289 0.02 -3.18 -3.81
N VAL A 290 0.46 -4.06 -2.89
CA VAL A 290 1.79 -3.98 -2.27
C VAL A 290 2.91 -4.09 -3.33
N THR A 291 2.81 -5.08 -4.22
CA THR A 291 3.81 -5.32 -5.28
C THR A 291 3.86 -4.15 -6.28
N GLY A 292 2.69 -3.65 -6.70
CA GLY A 292 2.61 -2.51 -7.62
C GLY A 292 3.23 -1.24 -7.03
N SER A 293 2.98 -0.98 -5.74
CA SER A 293 3.63 0.11 -5.00
C SER A 293 5.14 -0.08 -4.94
N ALA A 294 5.62 -1.26 -4.55
CA ALA A 294 7.04 -1.58 -4.43
C ALA A 294 7.79 -1.53 -5.78
N GLN A 295 7.11 -1.78 -6.90
CA GLN A 295 7.72 -1.71 -8.23
C GLN A 295 7.67 -0.32 -8.87
N SER A 296 6.87 0.59 -8.33
CA SER A 296 6.75 1.94 -8.88
C SER A 296 8.09 2.68 -8.79
N THR A 297 8.48 3.28 -9.91
CA THR A 297 9.68 4.14 -10.04
C THR A 297 9.30 5.60 -10.31
N THR A 298 8.01 5.93 -10.20
CA THR A 298 7.44 7.22 -10.57
C THR A 298 8.10 8.37 -9.81
N THR A 299 8.34 8.24 -8.51
CA THR A 299 8.96 9.30 -7.69
C THR A 299 10.41 9.56 -8.09
N THR A 300 11.18 8.51 -8.41
CA THR A 300 12.53 8.65 -8.94
C THR A 300 12.52 9.43 -10.26
N ALA A 301 11.68 9.03 -11.21
CA ALA A 301 11.60 9.67 -12.52
C ALA A 301 11.06 11.10 -12.43
N LEU A 302 10.10 11.35 -11.53
CA LEU A 302 9.50 12.67 -11.30
C LEU A 302 10.52 13.66 -10.75
N VAL A 303 11.29 13.28 -9.73
CA VAL A 303 12.35 14.15 -9.19
C VAL A 303 13.43 14.42 -10.24
N GLN A 304 13.82 13.40 -11.02
CA GLN A 304 14.78 13.56 -12.11
C GLN A 304 14.28 14.45 -13.26
N ALA A 305 12.97 14.62 -13.40
CA ALA A 305 12.39 15.52 -14.40
C ALA A 305 12.48 16.99 -13.99
N VAL A 306 12.78 17.31 -12.72
CA VAL A 306 12.95 18.70 -12.26
C VAL A 306 14.42 19.07 -12.31
N THR A 307 14.71 20.23 -12.90
CA THR A 307 16.08 20.74 -13.02
C THR A 307 16.63 21.15 -11.64
N THR A 308 17.95 21.18 -11.49
CA THR A 308 18.60 21.70 -10.28
C THR A 308 18.11 23.10 -9.93
N GLY A 309 18.02 24.01 -10.92
CA GLY A 309 17.50 25.37 -10.70
C GLY A 309 16.04 25.38 -10.23
N GLY A 310 15.21 24.48 -10.77
CA GLY A 310 13.83 24.30 -10.33
C GLY A 310 13.72 23.86 -8.88
N LEU A 311 14.58 22.93 -8.45
CA LEU A 311 14.62 22.41 -7.08
C LEU A 311 15.20 23.39 -6.05
N THR A 312 16.12 24.27 -6.45
CA THR A 312 16.72 25.27 -5.54
C THR A 312 15.88 26.54 -5.41
N ASP A 313 14.95 26.80 -6.32
CA ASP A 313 14.09 28.00 -6.29
C ASP A 313 12.82 27.75 -5.47
N ALA A 314 12.76 28.35 -4.28
CA ALA A 314 11.63 28.20 -3.36
C ALA A 314 10.29 28.71 -3.92
N SER A 315 10.29 29.59 -4.93
CA SER A 315 9.06 30.08 -5.55
C SER A 315 8.29 28.99 -6.32
N ASN A 316 8.97 27.90 -6.68
CA ASN A 316 8.36 26.78 -7.41
C ASN A 316 7.55 25.83 -6.51
N THR A 317 7.62 25.95 -5.18
CA THR A 317 7.03 24.98 -4.23
C THR A 317 5.56 24.66 -4.55
N THR A 318 4.73 25.68 -4.77
CA THR A 318 3.30 25.48 -5.10
C THR A 318 3.09 24.84 -6.46
N GLY A 319 3.87 25.23 -7.47
CA GLY A 319 3.79 24.62 -8.81
C GLY A 319 4.22 23.16 -8.80
N LEU A 320 5.27 22.83 -8.04
CA LEU A 320 5.76 21.46 -7.85
C LEU A 320 4.77 20.60 -7.08
N ALA A 321 4.06 21.17 -6.08
CA ALA A 321 2.94 20.49 -5.43
C ALA A 321 1.84 20.14 -6.43
N GLY A 322 1.43 21.10 -7.27
CA GLY A 322 0.43 20.85 -8.31
C GLY A 322 0.86 19.80 -9.35
N LEU A 323 2.15 19.75 -9.69
CA LEU A 323 2.70 18.70 -10.54
C LEU A 323 2.68 17.33 -9.85
N GLY A 324 3.08 17.27 -8.57
CA GLY A 324 3.03 16.06 -7.76
C GLY A 324 1.61 15.51 -7.64
N ASP A 325 0.63 16.38 -7.38
CA ASP A 325 -0.80 16.05 -7.33
C ASP A 325 -1.26 15.47 -8.67
N ALA A 326 -0.94 16.13 -9.79
CA ALA A 326 -1.31 15.64 -11.11
C ALA A 326 -0.73 14.26 -11.42
N VAL A 327 0.55 14.02 -11.08
CA VAL A 327 1.20 12.72 -11.25
C VAL A 327 0.58 11.66 -10.35
N SER A 328 0.19 12.01 -9.11
CA SER A 328 -0.44 11.07 -8.18
C SER A 328 -1.79 10.55 -8.70
N THR A 329 -2.50 11.35 -9.50
CA THR A 329 -3.76 10.94 -10.13
C THR A 329 -3.58 10.18 -11.44
N GLY A 330 -2.39 10.17 -12.03
CA GLY A 330 -2.16 9.60 -13.37
C GLY A 330 -2.79 10.39 -14.52
N ASN A 331 -3.39 11.56 -14.26
CA ASN A 331 -4.04 12.37 -15.28
C ASN A 331 -2.98 13.09 -16.15
N THR A 332 -2.69 12.50 -17.31
CA THR A 332 -1.67 13.01 -18.23
C THR A 332 -1.90 14.45 -18.69
N ALA A 333 -3.15 14.89 -18.89
CA ALA A 333 -3.45 16.26 -19.27
C ALA A 333 -3.09 17.25 -18.15
N ALA A 334 -3.45 16.92 -16.91
CA ALA A 334 -3.10 17.72 -15.73
C ALA A 334 -1.58 17.78 -15.51
N ILE A 335 -0.85 16.68 -15.75
CA ILE A 335 0.62 16.63 -15.64
C ILE A 335 1.26 17.61 -16.62
N LEU A 336 0.85 17.58 -17.89
CA LEU A 336 1.40 18.44 -18.93
C LEU A 336 1.04 19.92 -18.69
N GLN A 337 -0.15 20.20 -18.17
CA GLN A 337 -0.57 21.54 -17.79
C GLN A 337 0.29 22.09 -16.64
N ALA A 338 0.47 21.31 -15.56
CA ALA A 338 1.29 21.69 -14.43
C ALA A 338 2.77 21.90 -14.84
N ALA A 339 3.31 21.01 -15.67
CA ALA A 339 4.66 21.13 -16.20
C ALA A 339 4.84 22.40 -17.06
N THR A 340 3.84 22.74 -17.88
CA THR A 340 3.85 23.99 -18.67
C THR A 340 3.89 25.22 -17.76
N GLY A 341 3.14 25.21 -16.65
CA GLY A 341 3.16 26.29 -15.66
C GLY A 341 4.51 26.48 -14.96
N LEU A 342 5.30 25.40 -14.83
CA LEU A 342 6.64 25.42 -14.25
C LEU A 342 7.74 25.82 -15.23
N GLY A 343 7.46 25.82 -16.55
CA GLY A 343 8.41 26.25 -17.58
C GLY A 343 9.75 25.52 -17.50
N SER A 344 10.86 26.28 -17.49
CA SER A 344 12.22 25.73 -17.47
C SER A 344 12.62 25.06 -16.16
N ALA A 345 11.79 25.11 -15.11
CA ALA A 345 12.06 24.37 -13.88
C ALA A 345 11.97 22.84 -14.12
N VAL A 346 11.25 22.40 -15.17
CA VAL A 346 11.02 20.99 -15.51
C VAL A 346 11.55 20.68 -16.91
N ASP A 347 12.21 19.54 -17.07
CA ASP A 347 12.60 19.01 -18.37
C ASP A 347 11.39 18.41 -19.09
N ALA A 348 11.02 19.01 -20.23
CA ALA A 348 9.85 18.61 -21.00
C ALA A 348 9.92 17.16 -21.54
N GLY A 349 11.12 16.68 -21.88
CA GLY A 349 11.31 15.32 -22.37
C GLY A 349 11.18 14.28 -21.25
N ALA A 350 11.73 14.56 -20.08
CA ALA A 350 11.64 13.73 -18.90
C ALA A 350 10.21 13.68 -18.36
N ILE A 351 9.52 14.82 -18.29
CA ILE A 351 8.14 14.84 -17.76
C ILE A 351 7.15 14.13 -18.69
N ASN A 352 7.36 14.17 -20.01
CA ASN A 352 6.57 13.35 -20.94
C ASN A 352 6.74 11.85 -20.66
N LYS A 353 7.95 11.40 -20.31
CA LYS A 353 8.17 9.99 -19.90
C LYS A 353 7.48 9.66 -18.59
N VAL A 354 7.45 10.59 -17.63
CA VAL A 354 6.70 10.41 -16.38
C VAL A 354 5.21 10.29 -16.68
N ALA A 355 4.65 11.19 -17.49
CA ALA A 355 3.26 11.15 -17.92
C ALA A 355 2.91 9.83 -18.63
N ASP A 356 3.78 9.36 -19.53
CA ASP A 356 3.59 8.07 -20.21
C ASP A 356 3.68 6.86 -19.27
N ALA A 357 4.54 6.92 -18.24
CA ALA A 357 4.71 5.85 -17.27
C ALA A 357 3.51 5.71 -16.32
N VAL A 358 2.85 6.82 -15.98
CA VAL A 358 1.64 6.82 -15.16
C VAL A 358 0.35 6.81 -15.99
N ARG A 359 0.45 6.81 -17.32
CA ARG A 359 -0.72 6.70 -18.18
C ARG A 359 -1.37 5.34 -17.99
N LEU A 360 -2.66 5.35 -17.63
CA LEU A 360 -3.46 4.14 -17.64
C LEU A 360 -3.62 3.65 -19.09
N ARG A 361 -3.24 2.39 -19.33
CA ARG A 361 -3.38 1.70 -20.62
C ARG A 361 -4.02 0.35 -20.34
N ASN A 362 -4.76 -0.20 -21.31
CA ASN A 362 -5.38 -1.52 -21.17
C ASN A 362 -6.19 -1.59 -19.88
N SER A 363 -7.22 -0.75 -19.80
CA SER A 363 -7.98 -0.53 -18.58
C SER A 363 -9.46 -0.37 -18.84
N LEU A 364 -10.26 -0.63 -17.81
CA LEU A 364 -11.63 -0.18 -17.76
C LEU A 364 -11.69 1.28 -17.33
N VAL A 365 -12.63 2.04 -17.87
CA VAL A 365 -12.82 3.47 -17.56
C VAL A 365 -14.26 3.72 -17.13
N LEU A 366 -14.40 4.22 -15.90
CA LEU A 366 -15.66 4.72 -15.35
C LEU A 366 -15.88 6.16 -15.81
N SER A 367 -17.02 6.47 -16.41
CA SER A 367 -17.26 7.81 -16.97
C SER A 367 -18.21 8.66 -16.13
N ASN A 368 -19.35 8.09 -15.72
CA ASN A 368 -20.37 8.78 -14.94
C ASN A 368 -21.24 7.77 -14.18
N LEU A 369 -22.07 8.27 -13.29
CA LEU A 369 -23.03 7.50 -12.53
C LEU A 369 -24.44 7.90 -12.94
N THR A 370 -25.32 6.92 -13.11
CA THR A 370 -26.76 7.16 -13.24
C THR A 370 -27.47 6.72 -11.97
N ILE A 371 -28.14 7.67 -11.32
CA ILE A 371 -28.90 7.48 -10.09
C ILE A 371 -30.31 8.02 -10.33
N ASN A 372 -31.33 7.20 -10.08
CA ASN A 372 -32.74 7.56 -10.31
C ASN A 372 -33.03 8.14 -11.72
N GLY A 373 -32.30 7.67 -12.74
CA GLY A 373 -32.46 8.10 -14.13
C GLY A 373 -31.72 9.40 -14.50
N ALA A 374 -31.04 10.06 -13.55
CA ALA A 374 -30.22 11.25 -13.80
C ALA A 374 -28.72 10.91 -13.79
N ASN A 375 -27.95 11.66 -14.57
CA ASN A 375 -26.51 11.45 -14.73
C ASN A 375 -25.70 12.40 -13.84
N TYR A 376 -24.67 11.85 -13.20
CA TYR A 376 -23.79 12.55 -12.28
C TYR A 376 -22.32 12.26 -12.63
N PRO A 377 -21.43 13.27 -12.58
CA PRO A 377 -20.00 13.01 -12.66
C PRO A 377 -19.54 12.17 -11.46
N ILE A 378 -18.44 11.45 -11.64
CA ILE A 378 -17.83 10.69 -10.54
C ILE A 378 -17.05 11.66 -9.65
N THR A 379 -17.56 11.85 -8.43
CA THR A 379 -16.96 12.69 -7.39
C THR A 379 -17.02 11.95 -6.05
N ASP A 380 -16.29 12.44 -5.04
CA ASP A 380 -16.32 11.84 -3.69
C ASP A 380 -17.69 12.02 -2.98
N ALA A 381 -18.52 12.97 -3.45
CA ALA A 381 -19.86 13.21 -2.94
C ALA A 381 -20.82 13.60 -4.08
N ILE A 382 -22.01 13.00 -4.08
CA ILE A 382 -23.05 13.19 -5.09
C ILE A 382 -24.38 13.51 -4.40
N SER A 383 -25.05 14.56 -4.87
CA SER A 383 -26.39 14.91 -4.42
C SER A 383 -27.40 14.53 -5.50
N ALA A 384 -28.13 13.45 -5.27
CA ALA A 384 -29.12 12.91 -6.19
C ALA A 384 -30.55 13.22 -5.71
N THR A 385 -31.47 13.38 -6.65
CA THR A 385 -32.90 13.57 -6.37
C THR A 385 -33.65 12.24 -6.55
N GLY A 386 -34.68 12.03 -5.74
CA GLY A 386 -35.59 10.89 -5.82
C GLY A 386 -35.75 10.12 -4.50
N GLY A 387 -36.95 9.56 -4.31
CA GLY A 387 -37.39 9.03 -3.01
C GLY A 387 -36.77 7.70 -2.57
N THR A 388 -36.37 6.80 -3.47
CA THR A 388 -35.82 5.47 -3.11
C THR A 388 -34.75 5.06 -4.10
N LEU A 389 -33.61 4.60 -3.59
CA LEU A 389 -32.49 4.15 -4.41
C LEU A 389 -32.57 2.64 -4.67
N GLY A 390 -32.98 2.27 -5.88
CA GLY A 390 -33.04 0.86 -6.29
C GLY A 390 -31.71 0.29 -6.79
N ALA A 391 -30.91 1.12 -7.45
CA ALA A 391 -29.63 0.75 -8.04
C ALA A 391 -28.75 1.98 -8.27
N ILE A 392 -27.44 1.76 -8.38
CA ILE A 392 -26.50 2.70 -8.99
C ILE A 392 -26.01 2.08 -10.29
N GLN A 393 -26.07 2.84 -11.38
CA GLN A 393 -25.53 2.42 -12.66
C GLN A 393 -24.23 3.19 -12.93
N VAL A 394 -23.20 2.50 -13.39
CA VAL A 394 -21.89 3.09 -13.66
C VAL A 394 -21.59 2.92 -15.14
N ALA A 395 -21.45 4.03 -15.87
CA ALA A 395 -21.04 3.98 -17.26
C ALA A 395 -19.61 3.43 -17.36
N LEU A 396 -19.45 2.35 -18.13
CA LEU A 396 -18.23 1.57 -18.20
C LEU A 396 -17.79 1.41 -19.66
N THR A 397 -16.53 1.72 -19.92
CA THR A 397 -15.89 1.49 -21.23
C THR A 397 -14.56 0.76 -21.04
N GLN A 398 -14.00 0.22 -22.12
CA GLN A 398 -12.64 -0.29 -22.15
C GLN A 398 -11.74 0.61 -23.02
N ASP A 399 -10.54 0.91 -22.52
CA ASP A 399 -9.44 1.51 -23.26
C ASP A 399 -8.40 0.43 -23.58
N GLY A 400 -8.11 0.26 -24.87
CA GLY A 400 -7.25 -0.84 -25.35
C GLY A 400 -7.83 -2.23 -25.03
N ASP A 401 -6.95 -3.18 -24.73
CA ASP A 401 -7.33 -4.53 -24.31
C ASP A 401 -7.24 -4.63 -22.79
N ALA A 402 -8.32 -4.26 -22.10
CA ALA A 402 -8.37 -4.16 -20.64
C ALA A 402 -8.01 -5.46 -19.91
N PHE A 403 -8.15 -6.61 -20.58
CA PHE A 403 -7.93 -7.93 -20.00
C PHE A 403 -6.66 -8.59 -20.55
N ASN A 404 -5.88 -7.89 -21.38
CA ASN A 404 -4.62 -8.37 -21.97
C ASN A 404 -4.75 -9.78 -22.59
N GLY A 405 -5.82 -10.00 -23.37
CA GLY A 405 -6.11 -11.26 -24.06
C GLY A 405 -6.73 -12.35 -23.19
N ARG A 406 -7.01 -12.07 -21.91
CA ARG A 406 -7.70 -12.98 -20.98
C ARG A 406 -9.22 -12.81 -21.09
N PRO A 407 -10.03 -13.74 -20.53
CA PRO A 407 -11.46 -13.55 -20.44
C PRO A 407 -11.83 -12.24 -19.72
N SER A 408 -12.79 -11.51 -20.27
CA SER A 408 -13.33 -10.27 -19.70
C SER A 408 -14.18 -10.56 -18.47
N GLN A 409 -13.53 -10.97 -17.39
CA GLN A 409 -14.15 -11.38 -16.14
C GLN A 409 -13.53 -10.63 -14.97
N VAL A 410 -14.38 -10.13 -14.08
CA VAL A 410 -13.96 -9.43 -12.87
C VAL A 410 -14.58 -10.08 -11.64
N ARG A 411 -13.86 -10.05 -10.52
CA ARG A 411 -14.44 -10.28 -9.19
C ARG A 411 -14.67 -8.92 -8.54
N ALA A 412 -15.87 -8.72 -8.00
CA ALA A 412 -16.35 -7.41 -7.59
C ALA A 412 -16.91 -7.42 -6.16
N GLY A 413 -16.68 -6.32 -5.45
CA GLY A 413 -17.26 -6.04 -4.15
C GLY A 413 -18.11 -4.77 -4.20
N LEU A 414 -19.24 -4.79 -3.50
CA LEU A 414 -20.10 -3.64 -3.26
C LEU A 414 -20.36 -3.51 -1.75
N SER A 415 -20.18 -2.32 -1.22
CA SER A 415 -20.52 -1.98 0.16
C SER A 415 -21.32 -0.70 0.21
N TYR A 416 -22.33 -0.63 1.07
CA TYR A 416 -22.98 0.63 1.42
C TYR A 416 -23.44 0.66 2.87
N THR A 417 -23.49 1.87 3.45
CA THR A 417 -23.95 2.07 4.83
C THR A 417 -25.25 2.86 4.86
N TYR A 418 -26.29 2.30 5.47
CA TYR A 418 -27.60 2.91 5.58
C TYR A 418 -28.32 2.51 6.87
N GLY A 419 -28.95 3.47 7.56
CA GLY A 419 -29.75 3.20 8.76
C GLY A 419 -28.95 2.59 9.92
N GLY A 420 -27.66 2.88 10.03
CA GLY A 420 -26.75 2.27 11.01
C GLY A 420 -26.35 0.83 10.69
N ASN A 421 -26.63 0.34 9.47
CA ASN A 421 -26.19 -0.96 8.98
C ASN A 421 -25.22 -0.77 7.82
N GLN A 422 -24.20 -1.61 7.74
CA GLN A 422 -23.35 -1.79 6.57
C GLN A 422 -23.80 -3.08 5.86
N VAL A 423 -23.93 -3.00 4.53
CA VAL A 423 -24.28 -4.13 3.67
C VAL A 423 -23.13 -4.33 2.70
N ASP A 424 -22.48 -5.49 2.79
CA ASP A 424 -21.36 -5.90 1.95
C ASP A 424 -21.78 -7.10 1.09
N VAL A 425 -21.43 -7.04 -0.20
CA VAL A 425 -21.65 -8.10 -1.18
C VAL A 425 -20.36 -8.31 -1.95
N ILE A 426 -19.92 -9.56 -2.06
CA ILE A 426 -18.85 -9.99 -2.96
C ILE A 426 -19.45 -10.93 -4.00
N ILE A 427 -19.13 -10.66 -5.26
CA ILE A 427 -19.54 -11.43 -6.43
C ILE A 427 -18.30 -12.05 -7.03
N GLU A 428 -18.22 -13.39 -7.00
CA GLU A 428 -17.01 -14.09 -7.40
C GLU A 428 -16.71 -13.96 -8.89
N ASN A 429 -17.71 -13.74 -9.74
CA ASN A 429 -17.49 -13.58 -11.18
C ASN A 429 -18.56 -12.71 -11.83
N VAL A 430 -18.12 -11.66 -12.53
CA VAL A 430 -18.92 -10.86 -13.44
C VAL A 430 -18.26 -10.91 -14.81
N ALA A 431 -18.94 -11.51 -15.78
CA ALA A 431 -18.52 -11.51 -17.18
C ALA A 431 -18.98 -10.20 -17.85
N LEU A 432 -18.05 -9.53 -18.51
CA LEU A 432 -18.26 -8.29 -19.24
C LEU A 432 -18.07 -8.56 -20.74
N THR A 433 -18.95 -8.03 -21.58
CA THR A 433 -18.82 -8.12 -23.03
C THR A 433 -18.76 -6.73 -23.62
N PHE A 434 -17.78 -6.49 -24.48
CA PHE A 434 -17.56 -5.21 -25.13
C PHE A 434 -17.69 -5.33 -26.65
N ASN A 435 -18.21 -4.28 -27.28
CA ASN A 435 -18.15 -4.06 -28.72
C ASN A 435 -17.32 -2.79 -28.98
N GLY A 436 -16.08 -2.97 -29.42
CA GLY A 436 -15.10 -1.88 -29.39
C GLY A 436 -14.91 -1.40 -27.93
N PRO A 437 -14.93 -0.09 -27.65
CA PRO A 437 -14.80 0.43 -26.28
C PRO A 437 -16.07 0.30 -25.43
N GLN A 438 -17.22 0.03 -26.04
CA GLN A 438 -18.53 0.12 -25.41
C GLN A 438 -18.92 -1.19 -24.71
N LEU A 439 -19.34 -1.12 -23.45
CA LEU A 439 -19.95 -2.26 -22.75
C LEU A 439 -21.31 -2.57 -23.39
N VAL A 440 -21.53 -3.83 -23.79
CA VAL A 440 -22.78 -4.29 -24.40
C VAL A 440 -23.48 -5.39 -23.63
N ASP A 441 -22.78 -6.03 -22.68
CA ASP A 441 -23.38 -6.98 -21.74
C ASP A 441 -22.55 -7.07 -20.46
N ALA A 442 -23.22 -7.36 -19.35
CA ALA A 442 -22.62 -7.60 -18.04
C ALA A 442 -23.49 -8.60 -17.29
N VAL A 443 -22.92 -9.75 -16.94
CA VAL A 443 -23.67 -10.88 -16.39
C VAL A 443 -22.89 -11.54 -15.26
N VAL A 444 -23.58 -11.89 -14.18
CA VAL A 444 -23.11 -12.88 -13.23
C VAL A 444 -23.53 -14.26 -13.74
N PRO A 445 -22.58 -15.12 -14.18
CA PRO A 445 -22.94 -16.42 -14.73
C PRO A 445 -23.63 -17.33 -13.71
N ALA A 446 -24.41 -18.30 -14.19
CA ALA A 446 -24.94 -19.36 -13.34
C ALA A 446 -23.80 -20.11 -12.62
N ASN A 447 -24.08 -20.58 -11.40
CA ASN A 447 -23.13 -21.22 -10.49
C ASN A 447 -22.03 -20.29 -9.95
N THR A 448 -22.19 -18.97 -10.09
CA THR A 448 -21.30 -18.01 -9.43
C THR A 448 -21.67 -17.88 -7.95
N ALA A 449 -20.65 -17.91 -7.09
CA ALA A 449 -20.81 -17.66 -5.67
C ALA A 449 -20.95 -16.16 -5.37
N TYR A 450 -21.79 -15.89 -4.39
CA TYR A 450 -21.97 -14.61 -3.73
C TYR A 450 -21.65 -14.78 -2.25
N SER A 451 -20.95 -13.81 -1.68
CA SER A 451 -20.80 -13.69 -0.24
C SER A 451 -21.48 -12.40 0.23
N PHE A 452 -22.20 -12.48 1.34
CA PHE A 452 -22.93 -11.38 1.94
C PHE A 452 -22.57 -11.22 3.41
N ARG A 453 -22.45 -9.98 3.85
CA ARG A 453 -22.40 -9.60 5.26
C ARG A 453 -23.23 -8.35 5.49
N ILE A 454 -24.01 -8.36 6.56
CA ILE A 454 -24.73 -7.21 7.09
C ILE A 454 -24.29 -7.06 8.54
N SER A 455 -23.83 -5.87 8.92
CA SER A 455 -23.37 -5.56 10.27
C SER A 455 -23.91 -4.22 10.76
N GLY A 456 -24.13 -4.08 12.07
CA GLY A 456 -24.68 -2.86 12.68
C GLY A 456 -25.91 -3.19 13.52
N ASN A 457 -27.00 -2.46 13.33
CA ASN A 457 -28.29 -2.71 14.00
C ASN A 457 -28.90 -4.08 13.63
N LEU A 458 -28.56 -4.58 12.45
CA LEU A 458 -28.86 -5.91 11.95
C LEU A 458 -27.55 -6.67 11.75
N SER A 459 -27.60 -7.98 12.00
CA SER A 459 -26.51 -8.90 11.71
C SER A 459 -27.03 -10.07 10.89
N ALA A 460 -26.47 -10.28 9.71
CA ALA A 460 -26.76 -11.41 8.85
C ALA A 460 -25.57 -11.68 7.93
N ALA A 461 -25.29 -12.94 7.65
CA ALA A 461 -24.28 -13.34 6.67
C ALA A 461 -24.80 -14.55 5.88
N ALA A 462 -24.43 -14.63 4.61
CA ALA A 462 -24.78 -15.76 3.76
C ALA A 462 -23.74 -15.95 2.66
N SER A 463 -23.44 -17.20 2.34
CA SER A 463 -22.76 -17.57 1.10
C SER A 463 -23.77 -18.29 0.22
N LEU A 464 -24.06 -17.74 -0.94
CA LEU A 464 -25.09 -18.21 -1.86
C LEU A 464 -24.46 -18.55 -3.21
N THR A 465 -25.01 -19.54 -3.91
CA THR A 465 -24.67 -19.80 -5.30
C THR A 465 -25.86 -19.42 -6.16
N ASN A 466 -25.62 -18.63 -7.21
CA ASN A 466 -26.65 -18.30 -8.18
C ASN A 466 -27.01 -19.56 -8.98
N ASN A 467 -28.32 -19.85 -9.11
CA ASN A 467 -28.83 -20.96 -9.93
C ASN A 467 -29.06 -20.60 -11.40
N ALA A 468 -29.26 -19.32 -11.72
CA ALA A 468 -29.49 -18.80 -13.08
C ALA A 468 -28.86 -17.42 -13.24
N ALA A 469 -28.26 -17.15 -14.40
CA ALA A 469 -27.49 -15.93 -14.64
C ALA A 469 -28.23 -14.64 -14.24
N ASP A 470 -27.55 -13.75 -13.51
CA ASP A 470 -28.09 -12.43 -13.18
C ASP A 470 -27.53 -11.39 -14.16
N SER A 471 -28.40 -10.63 -14.83
CA SER A 471 -27.94 -9.50 -15.64
C SER A 471 -27.61 -8.31 -14.75
N LEU A 472 -26.41 -7.79 -14.93
CA LEU A 472 -25.93 -6.52 -14.38
C LEU A 472 -25.79 -5.46 -15.49
N PHE A 473 -26.37 -5.68 -16.67
CA PHE A 473 -26.29 -4.73 -17.77
C PHE A 473 -27.42 -3.71 -17.73
N SER A 474 -27.09 -2.46 -18.05
CA SER A 474 -28.05 -1.41 -18.38
C SER A 474 -27.61 -0.72 -19.66
N SER A 475 -28.57 -0.41 -20.54
CA SER A 475 -28.33 0.38 -21.76
C SER A 475 -28.13 1.88 -21.48
N ALA A 476 -28.26 2.33 -20.23
CA ALA A 476 -27.98 3.70 -19.84
C ALA A 476 -26.54 4.10 -20.22
N ASN A 477 -26.37 5.37 -20.63
CA ASN A 477 -25.08 5.93 -21.10
C ASN A 477 -24.43 5.15 -22.26
N GLY A 478 -25.22 4.41 -23.04
CA GLY A 478 -24.70 3.53 -24.08
C GLY A 478 -24.10 2.23 -23.54
N GLY A 479 -24.14 1.96 -22.25
CA GLY A 479 -23.58 0.74 -21.65
C GLY A 479 -23.09 1.01 -20.24
N SER A 480 -23.82 0.48 -19.26
CA SER A 480 -23.52 0.66 -17.85
C SER A 480 -23.56 -0.65 -17.09
N LEU A 481 -22.66 -0.77 -16.11
CA LEU A 481 -22.76 -1.79 -15.06
C LEU A 481 -23.81 -1.33 -14.05
N ASN A 482 -24.89 -2.09 -13.92
CA ASN A 482 -25.98 -1.87 -12.98
C ASN A 482 -25.68 -2.63 -11.67
N LEU A 483 -25.71 -1.91 -10.56
CA LEU A 483 -25.51 -2.45 -9.20
C LEU A 483 -26.83 -2.39 -8.42
N PRO A 484 -27.72 -3.40 -8.57
CA PRO A 484 -29.07 -3.36 -8.02
C PRO A 484 -29.14 -3.82 -6.55
N PHE A 485 -29.22 -2.88 -5.62
CA PHE A 485 -29.34 -3.17 -4.18
C PHE A 485 -30.52 -4.09 -3.85
N THR A 486 -31.68 -3.83 -4.46
CA THR A 486 -32.90 -4.58 -4.18
C THR A 486 -32.81 -6.04 -4.65
N VAL A 487 -32.05 -6.33 -5.71
CA VAL A 487 -31.81 -7.70 -6.19
C VAL A 487 -30.92 -8.45 -5.20
N PHE A 488 -29.85 -7.81 -4.72
CA PHE A 488 -28.94 -8.40 -3.74
C PHE A 488 -29.63 -8.68 -2.40
N LEU A 489 -30.38 -7.71 -1.86
CA LEU A 489 -31.19 -7.91 -0.66
C LEU A 489 -32.30 -8.96 -0.88
N GLY A 490 -32.89 -8.99 -2.08
CA GLY A 490 -33.89 -9.98 -2.48
C GLY A 490 -33.33 -11.42 -2.43
N LYS A 491 -32.08 -11.63 -2.84
CA LYS A 491 -31.41 -12.95 -2.74
C LYS A 491 -31.29 -13.41 -1.28
N LEU A 492 -30.88 -12.51 -0.37
CA LEU A 492 -30.81 -12.81 1.05
C LEU A 492 -32.19 -13.15 1.65
N ARG A 493 -33.23 -12.42 1.25
CA ARG A 493 -34.62 -12.72 1.65
C ARG A 493 -35.06 -14.09 1.15
N SER A 494 -34.82 -14.41 -0.12
CA SER A 494 -35.15 -15.71 -0.70
C SER A 494 -34.38 -16.87 -0.07
N ALA A 495 -33.17 -16.62 0.43
CA ALA A 495 -32.38 -17.59 1.20
C ALA A 495 -32.81 -17.71 2.68
N GLY A 496 -33.80 -16.92 3.12
CA GLY A 496 -34.28 -16.91 4.51
C GLY A 496 -33.39 -16.14 5.49
N ALA A 497 -32.35 -15.45 5.01
CA ALA A 497 -31.45 -14.65 5.85
C ALA A 497 -32.08 -13.31 6.28
N LEU A 498 -33.07 -12.81 5.53
CA LEU A 498 -33.79 -11.57 5.82
C LEU A 498 -35.31 -11.74 5.67
N SER A 499 -36.05 -10.99 6.47
CA SER A 499 -37.48 -10.73 6.29
C SER A 499 -37.72 -9.54 5.34
N GLN A 500 -38.96 -9.37 4.85
CA GLN A 500 -39.32 -8.21 4.04
C GLN A 500 -39.08 -6.88 4.78
N ALA A 501 -39.45 -6.80 6.05
CA ALA A 501 -39.27 -5.60 6.86
C ALA A 501 -37.79 -5.21 6.99
N GLN A 502 -36.89 -6.20 7.09
CA GLN A 502 -35.45 -5.96 7.11
C GLN A 502 -34.93 -5.50 5.75
N VAL A 503 -35.42 -6.06 4.63
CA VAL A 503 -35.11 -5.56 3.29
C VAL A 503 -35.52 -4.09 3.14
N ASP A 504 -36.72 -3.73 3.60
CA ASP A 504 -37.22 -2.35 3.52
C ASP A 504 -36.42 -1.38 4.40
N ALA A 505 -35.87 -1.85 5.52
CA ALA A 505 -34.99 -1.09 6.41
C ALA A 505 -33.57 -0.91 5.86
N LEU A 506 -33.12 -1.83 5.00
CA LEU A 506 -31.81 -1.80 4.34
C LEU A 506 -31.83 -1.13 2.95
N THR A 507 -33.02 -0.78 2.44
CA THR A 507 -33.19 -0.10 1.16
C THR A 507 -33.11 1.42 1.37
N PRO A 508 -32.15 2.13 0.75
CA PRO A 508 -31.97 3.57 0.98
C PRO A 508 -33.14 4.41 0.47
N LYS A 509 -33.60 5.38 1.29
CA LYS A 509 -34.72 6.28 1.00
C LYS A 509 -34.36 7.73 1.32
N ALA A 510 -34.93 8.70 0.60
CA ALA A 510 -34.74 10.12 0.92
C ALA A 510 -35.47 10.50 2.24
N THR A 511 -34.97 11.43 3.05
CA THR A 511 -33.67 12.11 2.94
C THR A 511 -32.59 11.29 3.65
N SER A 512 -31.55 10.84 2.92
CA SER A 512 -30.45 10.10 3.52
C SER A 512 -29.12 10.35 2.82
N SER A 513 -28.03 10.14 3.54
CA SER A 513 -26.68 10.13 2.99
C SER A 513 -26.05 8.78 3.29
N LEU A 514 -25.51 8.13 2.26
CA LEU A 514 -24.96 6.80 2.35
C LEU A 514 -23.60 6.74 1.63
N PRO A 515 -22.53 6.36 2.35
CA PRO A 515 -21.29 5.93 1.73
C PRO A 515 -21.52 4.68 0.88
N VAL A 516 -20.94 4.67 -0.31
CA VAL A 516 -20.94 3.54 -1.24
C VAL A 516 -19.50 3.27 -1.66
N THR A 517 -19.09 2.01 -1.59
CA THR A 517 -17.81 1.52 -2.08
C THR A 517 -18.03 0.43 -3.10
N PHE A 518 -17.37 0.56 -4.25
CA PHE A 518 -17.24 -0.49 -5.24
C PHE A 518 -15.75 -0.82 -5.39
N ALA A 519 -15.42 -2.11 -5.41
CA ALA A 519 -14.07 -2.59 -5.60
C ALA A 519 -14.05 -3.67 -6.68
N THR A 520 -13.03 -3.66 -7.53
CA THR A 520 -12.71 -4.80 -8.40
C THR A 520 -11.37 -5.36 -7.99
N THR A 521 -11.21 -6.68 -8.05
CA THR A 521 -9.90 -7.27 -7.79
C THR A 521 -8.92 -6.88 -8.90
N THR A 522 -7.82 -6.28 -8.48
CA THR A 522 -6.61 -6.15 -9.31
C THR A 522 -5.69 -7.32 -8.96
N GLY A 523 -5.30 -8.14 -9.94
CA GLY A 523 -4.19 -9.07 -9.73
C GLY A 523 -4.53 -10.49 -9.23
N ALA A 524 -5.81 -10.90 -9.16
CA ALA A 524 -6.14 -12.31 -8.92
C ALA A 524 -5.77 -13.13 -10.18
N PRO A 525 -4.94 -14.19 -10.10
CA PRO A 525 -4.41 -14.89 -11.27
C PRO A 525 -5.49 -15.19 -12.32
N GLY A 526 -5.42 -14.47 -13.45
CA GLY A 526 -6.37 -14.61 -14.56
C GLY A 526 -7.52 -13.60 -14.62
N ARG A 527 -7.61 -12.63 -13.69
CA ARG A 527 -8.72 -11.65 -13.60
C ARG A 527 -8.29 -10.19 -13.37
N ASP A 528 -6.99 -9.91 -13.51
CA ASP A 528 -6.41 -8.59 -13.29
C ASP A 528 -6.95 -7.59 -14.29
N VAL A 529 -7.61 -6.54 -13.78
CA VAL A 529 -8.03 -5.40 -14.58
C VAL A 529 -7.69 -4.11 -13.85
N ARG A 530 -7.18 -3.13 -14.59
CA ARG A 530 -6.96 -1.78 -14.08
C ARG A 530 -8.23 -0.95 -14.27
N LEU A 531 -8.55 -0.10 -13.32
CA LEU A 531 -9.71 0.80 -13.40
C LEU A 531 -9.26 2.26 -13.38
N GLY A 532 -9.81 3.04 -14.30
CA GLY A 532 -9.66 4.50 -14.35
C GLY A 532 -11.00 5.20 -14.22
N MET A 533 -10.96 6.50 -13.94
CA MET A 533 -12.11 7.37 -13.86
C MET A 533 -11.91 8.57 -14.78
N LEU A 534 -12.93 8.92 -15.56
CA LEU A 534 -12.92 10.12 -16.38
C LEU A 534 -13.12 11.35 -15.47
N VAL A 535 -12.12 12.22 -15.41
CA VAL A 535 -12.10 13.44 -14.60
C VAL A 535 -11.54 14.58 -15.46
N ASN A 536 -12.33 15.64 -15.67
CA ASN A 536 -11.93 16.85 -16.41
C ASN A 536 -11.21 16.53 -17.75
N ASP A 537 -11.89 15.80 -18.64
CA ASP A 537 -11.42 15.41 -19.98
C ASP A 537 -10.17 14.51 -20.03
N GLY A 538 -9.72 13.98 -18.88
CA GLY A 538 -8.64 13.00 -18.77
C GLY A 538 -9.03 11.77 -17.97
N VAL A 539 -8.28 10.68 -18.11
CA VAL A 539 -8.44 9.48 -17.29
C VAL A 539 -7.48 9.57 -16.10
N ALA A 540 -8.03 9.52 -14.88
CA ALA A 540 -7.29 9.40 -13.63
C ALA A 540 -7.37 7.96 -13.11
N PHE A 541 -6.44 7.58 -12.24
CA PHE A 541 -6.50 6.32 -11.52
C PHE A 541 -7.74 6.25 -10.63
N ALA A 542 -8.41 5.09 -10.63
CA ALA A 542 -9.35 4.76 -9.59
C ALA A 542 -8.61 4.60 -8.25
N LYS A 543 -9.28 4.93 -7.15
CA LYS A 543 -8.70 4.78 -5.80
C LYS A 543 -8.72 3.30 -5.41
N THR A 544 -7.80 2.87 -4.56
CA THR A 544 -7.87 1.53 -3.97
C THR A 544 -9.10 1.43 -3.06
N ALA A 545 -9.89 0.39 -3.27
CA ALA A 545 -11.09 0.09 -2.52
C ALA A 545 -11.01 -1.32 -1.95
N LEU A 546 -11.70 -1.50 -0.82
CA LEU A 546 -11.81 -2.76 -0.10
C LEU A 546 -13.28 -3.00 0.21
N VAL A 547 -13.74 -4.22 -0.03
CA VAL A 547 -15.03 -4.74 0.45
C VAL A 547 -14.76 -6.11 1.07
N LYS A 548 -15.34 -6.35 2.25
CA LYS A 548 -15.13 -7.58 3.01
C LYS A 548 -16.44 -8.13 3.52
N THR A 549 -16.58 -9.45 3.48
CA THR A 549 -17.60 -10.22 4.19
C THR A 549 -16.91 -11.10 5.24
N ASP A 550 -17.66 -11.94 5.94
CA ASP A 550 -17.07 -12.87 6.92
C ASP A 550 -16.24 -13.98 6.26
N ALA A 551 -16.53 -14.29 4.99
CA ALA A 551 -15.87 -15.37 4.24
C ALA A 551 -14.83 -14.86 3.25
N GLU A 552 -15.07 -13.68 2.66
CA GLU A 552 -14.38 -13.23 1.47
C GLU A 552 -13.93 -11.77 1.58
N MET A 553 -12.90 -11.40 0.83
CA MET A 553 -12.41 -10.03 0.74
C MET A 553 -11.99 -9.71 -0.70
N VAL A 554 -12.37 -8.52 -1.18
CA VAL A 554 -11.98 -7.97 -2.49
C VAL A 554 -11.24 -6.66 -2.27
N VAL A 555 -10.02 -6.58 -2.81
CA VAL A 555 -9.14 -5.41 -2.79
C VAL A 555 -8.64 -5.13 -4.20
N GLY A 556 -8.71 -3.87 -4.61
CA GLY A 556 -8.12 -3.39 -5.86
C GLY A 556 -8.65 -2.04 -6.25
N ASP A 557 -8.67 -1.74 -7.55
CA ASP A 557 -9.13 -0.46 -8.06
C ASP A 557 -10.65 -0.33 -7.94
N GLY A 558 -11.14 0.84 -7.54
CA GLY A 558 -12.55 1.03 -7.27
C GLY A 558 -13.01 2.47 -7.08
N LEU A 559 -14.26 2.59 -6.65
CA LEU A 559 -14.95 3.86 -6.41
C LEU A 559 -15.37 3.93 -4.94
N LYS A 560 -15.09 5.06 -4.30
CA LYS A 560 -15.65 5.43 -2.99
C LYS A 560 -16.36 6.76 -3.17
N THR A 561 -17.67 6.80 -2.91
CA THR A 561 -18.48 8.02 -3.02
C THR A 561 -19.54 8.05 -1.93
N THR A 562 -19.91 9.24 -1.47
CA THR A 562 -21.11 9.43 -0.65
C THR A 562 -22.27 9.88 -1.53
N VAL A 563 -23.37 9.13 -1.54
CA VAL A 563 -24.59 9.51 -2.23
C VAL A 563 -25.56 10.11 -1.21
N THR A 564 -25.99 11.33 -1.44
CA THR A 564 -27.06 11.98 -0.67
C THR A 564 -28.33 12.00 -1.52
N LEU A 565 -29.37 11.32 -1.05
CA LEU A 565 -30.70 11.27 -1.65
C LEU A 565 -31.57 12.37 -1.07
N ASN A 566 -32.06 13.25 -1.94
CA ASN A 566 -33.01 14.30 -1.59
C ASN A 566 -34.40 13.98 -2.16
N PRO A 567 -35.49 14.52 -1.54
CA PRO A 567 -36.86 14.33 -1.98
C PRO A 567 -37.10 14.60 -3.47
#